data_AF-A0A1G0GK66-F1
#
_entry.id   AF-A0A1G0GK66-F1
#
_cell.length_a   1.000
_cell.length_b   1.000
_cell.length_c   1.000
_cell.angle_alpha   90.00
_cell.angle_beta   90.00
_cell.angle_gamma   90.00
#
_symmetry.space_group_name_H-M   'P 1'
#
loop_
_entity.id
_entity.type
_entity.pdbx_description
1 polymer ?
#
loop_
_entity_poly.entity_id
_entity_poly.type
_entity_poly.pdbx_seq_one_letter_code
_entity_poly.pdbx_strand_id
1 'polypeptide(L)'
;MRKIGWGFFLFFISQIPSAYAYIDPGTGSMLLQGLIAGIAAGLGLFFTYFKKIKKFLASIVLIIIKKQIVGVNSSDSVQGKK
;
A
#
# COMPACT_ATOMS: atom_id res chain seq x y z
N MET A 1 0.36 16.71 -50.50
CA MET A 1 0.76 16.97 -49.09
C MET A 1 1.26 15.74 -48.33
N ARG A 2 0.79 14.50 -48.61
CA ARG A 2 1.25 13.27 -47.93
C ARG A 2 2.72 12.87 -48.13
N LYS A 3 3.35 13.20 -49.27
CA LYS A 3 4.72 12.74 -49.61
C LYS A 3 5.82 13.52 -48.87
N ILE A 4 5.55 14.75 -48.46
CA ILE A 4 6.50 15.58 -47.69
C ILE A 4 6.74 14.99 -46.29
N GLY A 5 5.69 14.40 -45.68
CA GLY A 5 5.79 13.76 -44.37
C GLY A 5 6.68 12.52 -44.38
N TRP A 6 6.68 11.77 -45.49
CA TRP A 6 7.55 10.60 -45.65
C TRP A 6 9.04 10.98 -45.77
N GLY A 7 9.35 12.06 -46.49
CA GLY A 7 10.72 12.58 -46.55
C GLY A 7 11.24 13.03 -45.19
N PHE A 8 10.40 13.73 -44.43
CA PHE A 8 10.75 14.18 -43.07
C PHE A 8 10.93 13.00 -42.10
N PHE A 9 10.08 11.98 -42.21
CA PHE A 9 10.15 10.76 -41.41
C PHE A 9 11.44 9.97 -41.68
N LEU A 10 11.84 9.83 -42.94
CA LEU A 10 13.08 9.15 -43.33
C LEU A 10 14.32 9.93 -42.89
N PHE A 11 14.28 11.26 -42.97
CA PHE A 11 15.36 12.12 -42.49
C PHE A 11 15.59 11.97 -40.97
N PHE A 12 14.52 11.87 -40.19
CA PHE A 12 14.60 11.66 -38.74
C PHE A 12 15.22 10.31 -38.36
N ILE A 13 14.87 9.23 -39.07
CA ILE A 13 15.43 7.89 -38.83
C ILE A 13 16.94 7.84 -39.13
N SER A 14 17.41 8.61 -40.11
CA SER A 14 18.83 8.65 -40.48
C SER A 14 19.73 9.33 -39.43
N GLN A 15 19.16 9.99 -38.41
CA GLN A 15 19.91 10.71 -37.37
C GLN A 15 19.99 9.94 -36.04
N ILE A 16 19.56 8.67 -35.99
CA ILE A 16 19.58 7.87 -34.76
C ILE A 16 21.03 7.44 -34.45
N PRO A 17 21.64 7.91 -33.34
CA PRO A 17 22.96 7.45 -32.91
C PRO A 17 22.92 6.01 -32.38
N SER A 18 24.08 5.34 -32.30
CA SER A 18 24.20 3.99 -31.74
C SER A 18 23.61 3.94 -30.32
N ALA A 19 22.54 3.16 -30.14
CA ALA A 19 21.82 3.06 -28.89
C ALA A 19 22.61 2.24 -27.85
N TYR A 20 23.21 2.93 -26.87
CA TYR A 20 23.76 2.32 -25.67
C TYR A 20 22.60 1.78 -24.82
N ALA A 21 22.24 0.50 -24.98
CA ALA A 21 21.28 -0.28 -24.16
C ALA A 21 20.32 0.59 -23.32
N TYR A 22 19.59 1.47 -24.00
CA TYR A 22 18.64 2.37 -23.38
C TYR A 22 17.40 1.52 -23.13
N ILE A 23 16.90 1.53 -21.91
CA ILE A 23 15.62 0.88 -21.62
C ILE A 23 14.61 1.52 -22.56
N ASP A 24 14.13 0.74 -23.53
CA ASP A 24 13.23 1.21 -24.57
C ASP A 24 12.07 1.99 -23.92
N PRO A 25 11.64 3.16 -24.45
CA PRO A 25 10.69 4.04 -23.76
C PRO A 25 9.39 3.33 -23.32
N GLY A 26 9.00 2.25 -24.01
CA GLY A 26 7.91 1.37 -23.56
C GLY A 26 8.27 0.53 -22.33
N THR A 27 9.42 -0.13 -22.34
CA THR A 27 9.92 -0.97 -21.24
C THR A 27 10.23 -0.17 -19.98
N GLY A 28 10.71 1.07 -20.14
CA GLY A 28 10.98 1.98 -19.02
C GLY A 28 9.70 2.36 -18.29
N SER A 29 8.63 2.60 -19.06
CA SER A 29 7.30 2.88 -18.53
C SER A 29 6.71 1.67 -17.80
N MET A 30 6.85 0.46 -18.36
CA MET A 30 6.41 -0.78 -17.70
C MET A 30 7.14 -1.04 -16.38
N LEU A 31 8.45 -0.80 -16.34
CA LEU A 31 9.25 -0.96 -15.12
C LEU A 31 8.78 0.01 -14.03
N LEU A 32 8.62 1.29 -14.39
CA LEU A 32 8.14 2.31 -13.44
C LEU A 32 6.73 1.99 -12.93
N GLN A 33 5.82 1.57 -13.83
CA GLN A 33 4.47 1.17 -13.46
C GLN A 33 4.45 -0.05 -12.54
N GLY A 34 5.25 -1.07 -12.85
CA GLY A 34 5.39 -2.27 -12.01
C GLY A 34 5.94 -1.94 -10.63
N LEU A 35 6.92 -1.02 -10.55
CA LEU A 35 7.48 -0.55 -9.29
C LEU A 35 6.43 0.19 -8.45
N ILE A 36 5.70 1.13 -9.04
CA ILE A 36 4.64 1.88 -8.35
C ILE A 36 3.54 0.93 -7.87
N ALA A 37 3.10 0.00 -8.73
CA ALA A 37 2.11 -1.00 -8.37
C ALA A 37 2.58 -1.90 -7.22
N GLY A 38 3.84 -2.35 -7.25
CA GLY A 38 4.45 -3.14 -6.19
C GLY A 38 4.49 -2.42 -4.84
N ILE A 39 4.90 -1.14 -4.84
CA ILE A 39 4.93 -0.31 -3.63
C ILE A 39 3.50 -0.09 -3.10
N ALA A 40 2.56 0.26 -3.98
CA ALA A 40 1.16 0.48 -3.59
C ALA A 40 0.53 -0.78 -2.98
N ALA A 41 0.75 -1.95 -3.60
CA ALA A 41 0.28 -3.23 -3.08
C ALA A 41 0.94 -3.57 -1.73
N GLY A 42 2.26 -3.42 -1.63
CA GLY A 42 3.02 -3.68 -0.40
C GLY A 42 2.54 -2.83 0.77
N LEU A 43 2.39 -1.52 0.56
CA LEU A 43 1.87 -0.60 1.57
C LEU A 43 0.41 -0.92 1.93
N GLY A 44 -0.43 -1.21 0.93
CA GLY A 44 -1.83 -1.57 1.15
C GLY A 44 -1.99 -2.79 2.06
N LEU A 45 -1.21 -3.85 1.80
CA LEU A 45 -1.16 -5.02 2.66
C LEU A 45 -0.63 -4.66 4.05
N PHE A 46 0.51 -3.98 4.13
CA PHE A 46 1.12 -3.59 5.40
C PHE A 46 0.14 -2.83 6.32
N PHE A 47 -0.50 -1.78 5.81
CA PHE A 47 -1.46 -1.01 6.59
C PHE A 47 -2.70 -1.83 6.98
N THR A 48 -3.16 -2.71 6.10
CA THR A 48 -4.33 -3.56 6.38
C THR A 48 -4.04 -4.52 7.54
N TYR A 49 -2.89 -5.20 7.53
CA TYR A 49 -2.50 -6.10 8.62
C TYR A 49 -2.18 -5.34 9.90
N PHE A 50 -1.52 -4.19 9.81
CA PHE A 50 -1.22 -3.37 10.98
C PHE A 50 -2.48 -2.88 11.69
N LYS A 51 -3.52 -2.50 10.95
CA LYS A 51 -4.83 -2.15 11.51
C LYS A 51 -5.50 -3.35 12.20
N LYS A 52 -5.41 -4.56 11.63
CA LYS A 52 -5.96 -5.78 12.25
C LYS A 52 -5.27 -6.09 13.58
N ILE A 53 -3.93 -6.00 13.61
CA ILE A 53 -3.13 -6.19 14.83
C ILE A 53 -3.55 -5.18 15.91
N LYS A 54 -3.61 -3.89 15.58
CA LYS A 54 -4.07 -2.85 16.51
C LYS A 54 -5.46 -3.12 17.07
N LYS A 55 -6.41 -3.53 16.23
CA LYS A 55 -7.76 -3.90 16.68
C LYS A 55 -7.74 -5.08 17.64
N PHE A 56 -6.98 -6.13 17.33
CA PHE A 56 -6.86 -7.30 18.19
C PHE A 56 -6.27 -6.94 19.56
N LEU A 57 -5.19 -6.14 19.59
CA LEU A 57 -4.60 -5.65 20.85
C LEU A 57 -5.60 -4.81 21.65
N ALA A 58 -6.33 -3.89 20.99
CA ALA A 58 -7.34 -3.09 21.65
C ALA A 58 -8.49 -3.95 22.22
N SER A 59 -8.92 -4.98 21.50
CA SER A 59 -9.93 -5.92 21.99
C SER A 59 -9.46 -6.67 23.24
N ILE A 60 -8.21 -7.12 23.28
CA ILE A 60 -7.62 -7.78 24.47
C ILE A 60 -7.64 -6.82 25.67
N VAL A 61 -7.15 -5.60 25.49
CA VAL A 61 -7.11 -4.59 26.56
C VAL A 61 -8.52 -4.29 27.07
N LEU A 62 -9.50 -4.16 26.17
CA LEU A 62 -10.89 -3.90 26.53
C LEU A 62 -11.51 -5.05 27.33
N ILE A 63 -11.21 -6.30 26.97
CA ILE A 63 -11.65 -7.49 27.73
C ILE A 63 -11.09 -7.45 29.16
N ILE A 64 -9.80 -7.11 29.32
CA ILE A 64 -9.16 -7.03 30.64
C ILE A 64 -9.83 -5.95 31.50
N ILE A 65 -10.05 -4.75 30.95
CA ILE A 65 -10.71 -3.65 31.65
C ILE A 65 -12.13 -4.04 32.06
N LYS A 66 -12.91 -4.60 31.13
CA LYS A 66 -14.30 -5.02 31.40
C LYS A 66 -14.35 -6.09 32.49
N LYS A 67 -13.40 -7.02 32.52
CA LYS A 67 -13.28 -8.03 33.57
C LYS A 67 -13.03 -7.40 34.94
N GLN A 68 -12.18 -6.39 35.04
CA GLN A 68 -11.93 -5.68 36.31
C GLN A 68 -13.17 -4.91 36.79
N ILE A 69 -13.88 -4.21 35.90
CA ILE A 69 -15.07 -3.42 36.26
C ILE A 69 -16.25 -4.33 36.67
N VAL A 70 -16.47 -5.44 35.96
CA VAL A 70 -17.56 -6.38 36.28
C VAL A 70 -17.25 -7.20 37.54
N GLY A 71 -15.97 -7.51 37.82
CA GLY A 71 -15.54 -8.22 39.02
C GLY A 71 -15.67 -7.43 40.33
N VAL A 72 -15.86 -6.10 40.27
CA VAL A 72 -16.03 -5.23 41.45
C VAL A 72 -17.49 -5.17 41.94
N ASN A 73 -18.47 -5.68 41.20
CA ASN A 73 -19.89 -5.55 41.56
C ASN A 73 -20.48 -6.71 42.39
N SER A 74 -19.67 -7.66 42.87
CA SER A 74 -20.17 -8.79 43.69
C SER A 74 -19.62 -8.85 45.12
N SER A 75 -18.73 -7.93 45.50
CA SER A 75 -18.18 -7.87 46.87
C SER A 75 -18.85 -6.79 47.73
N ASP A 76 -19.53 -5.81 47.13
CA ASP A 76 -20.12 -4.68 47.85
C ASP A 76 -21.54 -4.97 48.37
N SER A 77 -22.19 -6.05 47.93
CA SER A 77 -23.53 -6.44 48.39
C SER A 77 -23.55 -7.27 49.68
N VAL A 78 -22.38 -7.61 50.26
CA VAL A 78 -22.30 -8.51 51.43
C VAL A 78 -21.91 -7.77 52.73
N GLN A 79 -21.44 -6.51 52.67
CA GLN A 79 -21.03 -5.76 53.88
C GLN A 79 -22.11 -4.82 54.46
N GLY A 80 -23.34 -4.79 53.94
CA GLY A 80 -24.43 -3.93 54.44
C GLY A 80 -25.41 -4.60 55.41
N LYS A 81 -25.09 -5.77 55.98
CA LYS A 81 -26.00 -6.52 56.87
C LYS A 81 -25.27 -7.12 58.07
N LYS A 82 -24.77 -6.26 58.96
CA LYS A 82 -24.51 -6.59 60.37
C LYS A 82 -24.92 -5.44 61.25
#